data_AF-A0A960J1J5-F1
#
_entry.id   AF-A0A960J1J5-F1
#
_cell.length_a   1.000
_cell.length_b   1.000
_cell.length_c   1.000
_cell.angle_alpha   90.00
_cell.angle_beta   90.00
_cell.angle_gamma   90.00
#
_symmetry.space_group_name_H-M   'P 1'
#
loop_
_entity.id
_entity.type
_entity.pdbx_description
1 polymer ?
#
loop_
_entity_poly.entity_id
_entity_poly.type
_entity_poly.pdbx_seq_one_letter_code
_entity_poly.pdbx_strand_id
1 'polypeptide(L)'
;AGDRFDDLELNAWVAAARFTDDPVGFADEVAPLFGAGSGEELLSSPMTLVGNVDSLTQELNRRRDRWGYSYVVVPGDEARVFAPLVAALTGT
;
A
#
# COMPACT_ATOMS: atom_id res chain seq x y z
N ALA A 1 -19.14 -4.59 -11.31
CA ALA A 1 -19.11 -5.40 -12.54
C ALA A 1 -20.31 -6.36 -12.56
N GLY A 2 -21.54 -5.84 -12.44
CA GLY A 2 -22.77 -6.65 -12.37
C GLY A 2 -22.63 -7.89 -11.50
N ASP A 3 -23.25 -8.97 -11.95
CA ASP A 3 -23.25 -10.29 -11.29
C ASP A 3 -21.86 -10.94 -11.21
N ARG A 4 -20.93 -10.50 -12.05
CA ARG A 4 -19.57 -11.05 -12.15
C ARG A 4 -18.59 -10.40 -11.18
N PHE A 5 -19.04 -9.43 -10.38
CA PHE A 5 -18.13 -8.65 -9.54
C PHE A 5 -17.47 -9.51 -8.48
N ASP A 6 -18.21 -10.43 -7.89
CA ASP A 6 -17.70 -11.34 -6.86
C ASP A 6 -16.74 -12.40 -7.43
N ASP A 7 -16.72 -12.59 -8.76
CA ASP A 7 -15.77 -13.46 -9.46
C ASP A 7 -14.44 -12.75 -9.78
N LEU A 8 -14.33 -11.43 -9.51
CA LEU A 8 -13.13 -10.66 -9.83
C LEU A 8 -12.16 -10.64 -8.66
N GLU A 9 -10.88 -10.80 -8.99
CA GLU A 9 -9.81 -10.37 -8.10
C GLU A 9 -9.52 -8.88 -8.33
N LEU A 10 -9.67 -8.06 -7.29
CA LEU A 10 -9.40 -6.63 -7.38
C LEU A 10 -7.90 -6.37 -7.18
N ASN A 11 -7.27 -5.85 -8.23
CA ASN A 11 -5.88 -5.42 -8.21
C ASN A 11 -5.78 -3.95 -7.77
N ALA A 12 -4.80 -3.64 -6.91
CA ALA A 12 -4.45 -2.30 -6.49
C ALA A 12 -2.95 -2.07 -6.71
N TRP A 13 -2.61 -1.20 -7.67
CA TRP A 13 -1.24 -0.74 -7.85
C TRP A 13 -0.97 0.46 -6.93
N VAL A 14 0.19 0.47 -6.27
CA VAL A 14 0.66 1.59 -5.47
C VAL A 14 1.79 2.33 -6.19
N ALA A 15 1.71 3.66 -6.19
CA ALA A 15 2.67 4.54 -6.83
C ALA A 15 3.92 4.80 -5.97
N ALA A 16 3.75 4.75 -4.64
CA ALA A 16 4.83 4.85 -3.69
C ALA A 16 4.76 3.70 -2.68
N ALA A 17 5.85 2.96 -2.53
CA ALA A 17 5.98 1.92 -1.52
C ALA A 17 7.34 2.05 -0.84
N ARG A 18 7.37 2.03 0.49
CA ARG A 18 8.62 2.16 1.24
C ARG A 18 8.51 1.60 2.65
N PHE A 19 9.52 0.83 3.07
CA PHE A 19 9.70 0.57 4.50
C PHE A 19 10.41 1.72 5.19
N THR A 20 9.83 2.20 6.29
CA THR A 20 10.38 3.28 7.12
C THR A 20 9.69 3.31 8.49
N ASP A 21 10.41 3.77 9.50
CA ASP A 21 9.85 4.10 10.83
C ASP A 21 9.38 5.56 10.91
N ASP A 22 9.62 6.36 9.86
CA ASP A 22 9.09 7.71 9.70
C ASP A 22 8.31 7.86 8.38
N PRO A 23 7.03 7.43 8.36
CA PRO A 23 6.21 7.48 7.15
C PRO A 23 5.87 8.90 6.73
N VAL A 24 5.58 9.79 7.69
CA VAL A 24 5.17 11.18 7.41
C VAL A 24 6.35 11.96 6.86
N GLY A 25 7.54 11.84 7.46
CA GLY A 25 8.74 12.51 6.93
C GLY A 25 9.06 12.07 5.51
N PHE A 26 9.06 10.76 5.22
CA PHE A 26 9.22 10.28 3.85
C PHE A 26 8.13 10.81 2.91
N ALA A 27 6.87 10.80 3.35
CA ALA A 27 5.75 11.25 2.54
C ALA A 27 5.81 12.75 2.25
N ASP A 28 6.23 13.58 3.21
CA ASP A 28 6.42 15.02 3.02
C ASP A 28 7.49 15.29 1.96
N GLU A 29 8.59 14.52 1.95
CA GLU A 29 9.65 14.66 0.94
C GLU A 29 9.14 14.39 -0.48
N VAL A 30 8.24 13.42 -0.65
CA VAL A 30 7.77 12.99 -1.98
C VAL A 30 6.40 13.54 -2.37
N ALA A 31 5.63 14.13 -1.44
CA ALA A 31 4.31 14.71 -1.69
C ALA A 31 4.25 15.65 -2.91
N PRO A 32 5.23 16.55 -3.13
CA PRO A 32 5.24 17.42 -4.32
C PRO A 32 5.29 16.66 -5.65
N LEU A 33 5.94 15.48 -5.69
CA LEU A 33 6.03 14.64 -6.89
C LEU A 33 4.67 14.05 -7.28
N PHE A 34 3.77 13.93 -6.31
CA PHE A 34 2.41 13.39 -6.47
C PHE A 34 1.33 14.49 -6.47
N GLY A 35 1.72 15.76 -6.38
CA GLY A 35 0.80 16.90 -6.34
C GLY A 35 -0.02 16.99 -5.04
N ALA A 36 0.43 16.34 -3.96
CA ALA A 36 -0.18 16.44 -2.63
C ALA A 36 0.36 17.66 -1.86
N GLY A 37 -0.48 18.28 -1.04
CA GLY A 37 -0.14 19.43 -0.22
C GLY A 37 0.61 19.09 1.07
N SER A 38 0.55 17.83 1.52
CA SER A 38 1.31 17.31 2.67
C SER A 38 1.57 15.80 2.55
N GLY A 39 2.51 15.30 3.34
CA GLY A 39 2.76 13.87 3.51
C GLY A 39 1.55 13.14 4.08
N GLU A 40 0.80 13.74 4.99
CA GLU A 40 -0.44 13.17 5.52
C GLU A 40 -1.52 13.01 4.44
N GLU A 41 -1.68 14.01 3.56
CA GLU A 41 -2.58 13.92 2.40
C GLU A 41 -2.15 12.77 1.48
N LEU A 42 -0.86 12.67 1.19
CA LEU A 42 -0.31 11.60 0.37
C LEU A 42 -0.53 10.21 1.00
N LEU A 43 -0.28 10.06 2.31
CA LEU A 43 -0.48 8.80 3.04
C LEU A 43 -1.95 8.40 3.17
N SER A 44 -2.87 9.37 3.09
CA SER A 44 -4.31 9.07 3.06
C SER A 44 -4.75 8.41 1.74
N SER A 45 -3.94 8.53 0.68
CA SER A 45 -4.23 7.94 -0.62
C SER A 45 -4.10 6.42 -0.60
N PRO A 46 -5.04 5.66 -1.22
CA PRO A 46 -4.88 4.22 -1.42
C PRO A 46 -3.68 3.84 -2.29
N MET A 47 -3.10 4.81 -3.01
CA MET A 47 -1.98 4.60 -3.92
C MET A 47 -0.62 4.60 -3.22
N THR A 48 -0.58 4.70 -1.89
CA THR A 48 0.68 4.66 -1.13
C THR A 48 0.73 3.48 -0.17
N LEU A 49 1.93 2.99 0.09
CA LEU A 49 2.21 1.90 1.01
C LEU A 49 3.55 2.16 1.73
N VAL A 50 3.51 3.09 2.68
CA VAL A 50 4.69 3.58 3.41
C VAL A 50 4.50 3.30 4.90
N GLY A 51 5.45 2.58 5.51
CA GLY A 51 5.32 2.16 6.90
C GLY A 51 6.31 1.07 7.27
N ASN A 52 6.08 0.39 8.39
CA ASN A 52 6.79 -0.84 8.73
C ASN A 52 5.89 -2.05 8.49
N VAL A 53 6.42 -3.27 8.67
CA VAL A 53 5.69 -4.50 8.37
C VAL A 53 4.35 -4.57 9.13
N ASP A 54 4.34 -4.20 10.40
CA ASP A 54 3.14 -4.29 11.24
C ASP A 54 2.06 -3.30 10.79
N SER A 55 2.44 -2.02 10.58
CA SER A 55 1.49 -1.00 10.16
C SER A 55 0.95 -1.28 8.76
N LEU A 56 1.81 -1.75 7.84
CA LEU A 56 1.41 -2.08 6.47
C LEU A 56 0.55 -3.35 6.42
N THR A 57 0.77 -4.33 7.29
CA THR A 57 -0.12 -5.50 7.41
C THR A 57 -1.52 -5.08 7.85
N GLN A 58 -1.62 -4.23 8.86
CA GLN A 58 -2.91 -3.69 9.32
C GLN A 58 -3.59 -2.85 8.24
N GLU A 59 -2.81 -2.00 7.56
CA GLU A 59 -3.28 -1.16 6.46
C GLU A 59 -3.91 -2.02 5.37
N LEU A 60 -3.18 -3.03 4.87
CA LEU A 60 -3.65 -3.91 3.80
C LEU A 60 -4.90 -4.71 4.18
N ASN A 61 -4.98 -5.22 5.41
CA ASN A 61 -6.19 -5.90 5.88
C ASN A 61 -7.39 -4.94 5.92
N ARG A 62 -7.21 -3.73 6.45
CA ARG A 62 -8.27 -2.72 6.45
C ARG A 62 -8.69 -2.28 5.04
N ARG A 63 -7.76 -2.25 4.07
CA ARG A 63 -8.07 -2.01 2.65
C ARG A 63 -8.88 -3.16 2.04
N ARG A 64 -8.55 -4.41 2.39
CA ARG A 64 -9.32 -5.59 1.99
C ARG A 64 -10.75 -5.52 2.54
N ASP A 65 -10.92 -5.23 3.82
CA ASP A 65 -12.25 -5.13 4.45
C ASP A 65 -13.08 -3.98 3.86
N ARG A 66 -12.44 -2.84 3.55
CA ARG A 66 -13.13 -1.66 3.04
C ARG A 66 -13.44 -1.71 1.55
N TRP A 67 -12.53 -2.23 0.74
CA TRP A 67 -12.56 -2.12 -0.72
C TRP A 67 -12.49 -3.46 -1.47
N GLY A 68 -12.21 -4.57 -0.78
CA GLY A 68 -12.09 -5.89 -1.41
C GLY A 68 -10.77 -6.14 -2.14
N TYR A 69 -9.73 -5.32 -1.92
CA TYR A 69 -8.42 -5.56 -2.54
C TYR A 69 -7.75 -6.81 -1.97
N SER A 70 -7.40 -7.75 -2.85
CA SER A 70 -6.63 -8.96 -2.48
C SER A 70 -5.30 -9.06 -3.21
N TYR A 71 -5.10 -8.29 -4.29
CA TYR A 71 -3.87 -8.28 -5.08
C TYR A 71 -3.25 -6.89 -5.10
N VAL A 72 -2.05 -6.73 -4.54
CA VAL A 72 -1.35 -5.44 -4.43
C VAL A 72 -0.05 -5.47 -5.22
N VAL A 73 0.16 -4.46 -6.06
CA VAL A 73 1.37 -4.32 -6.90
C VAL A 73 2.21 -3.17 -6.39
N VAL A 74 3.45 -3.46 -6.02
CA VAL A 74 4.48 -2.47 -5.62
C VAL A 74 5.42 -2.15 -6.77
N PRO A 75 6.12 -1.00 -6.76
CA PRO A 75 7.20 -0.71 -7.70
C PRO A 75 8.26 -1.82 -7.74
N GLY A 76 8.77 -2.13 -8.94
CA GLY A 76 9.65 -3.28 -9.16
C GLY A 76 10.93 -3.26 -8.31
N ASP A 77 11.51 -2.08 -8.11
CA ASP A 77 12.72 -1.90 -7.30
C ASP A 77 12.49 -2.21 -5.82
N GLU A 78 11.25 -2.13 -5.34
CA GLU A 78 10.86 -2.41 -3.96
C GLU A 78 10.39 -3.88 -3.77
N ALA A 79 10.19 -4.63 -4.86
CA ALA A 79 9.56 -5.96 -4.81
C ALA A 79 10.29 -6.95 -3.87
N ARG A 80 11.62 -6.96 -3.87
CA ARG A 80 12.41 -7.84 -2.97
C ARG A 80 12.45 -7.31 -1.54
N VAL A 81 12.46 -5.99 -1.37
CA VAL A 81 12.49 -5.33 -0.06
C VAL A 81 11.22 -5.68 0.72
N PHE A 82 10.08 -5.78 0.03
CA PHE A 82 8.77 -6.09 0.61
C PHE A 82 8.55 -7.59 0.95
N ALA A 83 9.53 -8.47 0.73
CA ALA A 83 9.39 -9.89 1.06
C ALA A 83 8.95 -10.17 2.53
N PRO A 84 9.44 -9.43 3.56
CA PRO A 84 8.97 -9.61 4.93
C PRO A 84 7.47 -9.31 5.12
N LEU A 85 6.91 -8.35 4.37
CA LEU A 85 5.47 -8.06 4.43
C LEU A 85 4.65 -9.21 3.84
N VAL A 86 5.13 -9.80 2.74
CA VAL A 86 4.51 -11.01 2.17
C VAL A 86 4.50 -12.13 3.21
N ALA A 87 5.64 -12.39 3.85
CA ALA A 87 5.76 -13.42 4.87
C ALA A 87 4.80 -13.21 6.05
N ALA A 88 4.66 -11.97 6.51
CA ALA A 88 3.73 -11.60 7.57
C ALA A 88 2.25 -11.84 7.18
N LEU A 89 1.89 -11.65 5.90
CA LEU A 89 0.54 -11.85 5.39
C LEU A 89 0.21 -13.32 5.10
N THR A 90 1.20 -14.13 4.72
CA THR A 90 1.00 -15.53 4.32
C THR A 90 1.35 -16.54 5.42
N GLY A 91 2.03 -16.11 6.49
CA GLY A 91 2.42 -16.98 7.61
C GLY A 91 3.57 -17.93 7.28
N THR A 92 4.41 -17.57 6.30
CA THR A 92 5.56 -18.36 5.80
C THR A 92 6.75 -17.47 5.56
#